data_AF-A0A370CEK5-F1
#
_entry.id   AF-A0A370CEK5-F1
#
_cell.length_a   1.000
_cell.length_b   1.000
_cell.length_c   1.000
_cell.angle_alpha   90.00
_cell.angle_beta   90.00
_cell.angle_gamma   90.00
#
_symmetry.space_group_name_H-M   'P 1'
#
loop_
_entity.id
_entity.type
_entity.pdbx_description
1 polymer ?
#
loop_
_entity_poly.entity_id
_entity_poly.type
_entity_poly.pdbx_seq_one_letter_code
_entity_poly.pdbx_strand_id
1 'polypeptide(L)'
;MAVGGSHTWTYDQGTWKETKEEPDLWRIDYQTNKRRARKAPTGSGAPVGTEYHWLIVGHQHVKKIDANTYETHLTGSKYKLAYKSASSNAWSIPTVKKQREREVELLDDAKQRVQGLPPVLASEKVKVEKREKGQQRLDSMFGKAAGVKRKADENA
;
A
#
# COMPACT_ATOMS: atom_id res chain seq x y z
N MET A 1 -9.90 -13.00 3.67
CA MET A 1 -9.22 -13.92 4.61
C MET A 1 -8.86 -13.13 5.84
N ALA A 2 -8.92 -13.75 7.01
CA ALA A 2 -8.31 -13.19 8.21
C ALA A 2 -6.78 -13.10 8.04
N VAL A 3 -6.15 -12.22 8.81
CA VAL A 3 -4.69 -12.15 8.91
C VAL A 3 -4.15 -13.53 9.34
N GLY A 4 -3.09 -14.00 8.68
CA GLY A 4 -2.53 -15.35 8.87
C GLY A 4 -3.10 -16.44 7.94
N GLY A 5 -4.18 -16.18 7.21
CA GLY A 5 -4.69 -17.11 6.21
C GLY A 5 -3.82 -17.19 4.95
N SER A 6 -3.66 -18.38 4.39
CA SER A 6 -2.85 -18.62 3.19
C SER A 6 -3.69 -19.18 2.03
N HIS A 7 -3.26 -18.86 0.81
CA HIS A 7 -3.78 -19.48 -0.41
C HIS A 7 -2.62 -19.95 -1.28
N THR A 8 -2.75 -21.16 -1.81
CA THR A 8 -1.85 -21.70 -2.82
C THR A 8 -2.55 -21.67 -4.17
N TRP A 9 -1.89 -21.04 -5.15
CA TRP A 9 -2.36 -20.95 -6.53
C TRP A 9 -1.34 -21.59 -7.45
N THR A 10 -1.85 -22.36 -8.42
CA THR A 10 -1.04 -22.86 -9.54
C THR A 10 -1.40 -22.03 -10.76
N TYR A 11 -0.37 -21.52 -11.42
CA TYR A 11 -0.53 -20.75 -12.65
C TYR A 11 -0.38 -21.69 -13.84
N ASP A 12 -1.26 -21.54 -14.83
CA ASP A 12 -1.12 -22.23 -16.11
C ASP A 12 0.10 -21.64 -16.86
N GLN A 13 0.49 -22.25 -17.99
CA GLN A 13 1.56 -21.70 -18.82
C GLN A 13 1.21 -20.27 -19.24
N GLY A 14 2.02 -19.32 -18.79
CA GLY A 14 1.87 -17.90 -19.10
C GLY A 14 2.92 -17.41 -20.08
N THR A 15 2.62 -16.28 -20.69
CA THR A 15 3.58 -15.58 -21.55
C THR A 15 4.17 -14.42 -20.77
N TRP A 16 5.49 -14.44 -20.59
CA TRP A 16 6.26 -13.32 -20.04
C TRP A 16 6.86 -12.52 -21.18
N LYS A 17 6.57 -11.21 -21.22
CA LYS A 17 7.17 -10.27 -22.17
C LYS A 17 7.83 -9.17 -21.38
N GLU A 18 9.05 -8.82 -21.76
CA GLU A 18 9.76 -7.70 -21.17
C GLU A 18 10.40 -6.85 -22.25
N THR A 19 10.54 -5.56 -21.97
CA THR A 19 11.17 -4.59 -22.87
C THR A 19 12.03 -3.67 -22.02
N LYS A 20 13.31 -3.55 -22.38
CA LYS A 20 14.21 -2.58 -21.76
C LYS A 20 13.81 -1.18 -22.19
N GLU A 21 13.36 -0.36 -21.26
CA GLU A 21 12.95 1.03 -21.52
C GLU A 21 14.05 2.02 -21.16
N GLU A 22 14.82 1.73 -20.11
CA GLU A 22 15.94 2.55 -19.64
C GLU A 22 17.10 1.65 -19.20
N PRO A 23 18.30 2.18 -18.88
CA PRO A 23 19.43 1.38 -18.42
C PRO A 23 19.08 0.42 -17.27
N ASP A 24 18.27 0.91 -16.32
CA ASP A 24 17.87 0.19 -15.09
C ASP A 24 16.34 -0.08 -15.02
N LEU A 25 15.59 0.17 -16.11
CA LEU A 25 14.14 -0.02 -16.16
C LEU A 25 13.74 -0.96 -17.28
N TRP A 26 12.99 -2.00 -16.90
CA TRP A 26 12.32 -2.91 -17.81
C TRP A 26 10.83 -2.87 -17.55
N ARG A 27 10.04 -2.67 -18.61
CA ARG A 27 8.60 -2.89 -18.55
C ARG A 27 8.35 -4.38 -18.73
N ILE A 28 7.54 -4.94 -17.86
CA ILE A 28 7.14 -6.34 -17.87
C ILE A 28 5.63 -6.49 -18.08
N ASP A 29 5.24 -7.53 -18.79
CA ASP A 29 3.87 -7.97 -18.98
C ASP A 29 3.79 -9.49 -18.86
N TYR A 30 2.93 -9.97 -17.96
CA TYR A 30 2.74 -11.40 -17.73
C TYR A 30 1.26 -11.74 -17.66
N GLN A 31 0.80 -12.59 -18.56
CA GLN A 31 -0.60 -13.00 -18.65
C GLN A 31 -0.74 -14.52 -18.61
N THR A 32 -1.64 -15.00 -17.75
CA THR A 32 -2.01 -16.41 -17.63
C THR A 32 -3.28 -16.56 -16.81
N ASN A 33 -3.86 -17.76 -16.85
CA ASN A 33 -4.89 -18.19 -15.91
C ASN A 33 -4.26 -18.79 -14.65
N LYS A 34 -4.95 -18.67 -13.52
CA LYS A 34 -4.52 -19.28 -12.24
C LYS A 34 -5.67 -20.01 -11.58
N ARG A 35 -5.36 -21.10 -10.90
CA ARG A 35 -6.34 -21.99 -10.26
C ARG A 35 -5.97 -22.22 -8.81
N ARG A 36 -6.99 -22.40 -7.96
CA ARG A 36 -6.75 -22.77 -6.55
C ARG A 36 -6.20 -24.19 -6.52
N ALA A 37 -5.19 -24.43 -5.69
CA ALA A 37 -4.70 -25.78 -5.43
C ALA A 37 -5.76 -26.67 -4.76
N ARG A 38 -6.72 -26.07 -4.04
CA ARG A 38 -7.84 -26.76 -3.39
C ARG A 38 -9.16 -26.07 -3.73
N LYS A 39 -10.22 -26.87 -3.92
CA LYS A 39 -11.58 -26.34 -4.14
C LYS A 39 -12.00 -25.47 -2.95
N ALA A 40 -12.64 -24.35 -3.24
CA ALA A 40 -13.20 -23.50 -2.20
C ALA A 40 -14.44 -24.18 -1.58
N PRO A 41 -14.69 -23.99 -0.28
CA PRO A 41 -15.96 -24.40 0.33
C PRO A 41 -17.17 -23.84 -0.43
N THR A 42 -18.26 -24.59 -0.50
CA THR A 42 -19.51 -24.16 -1.13
C THR A 42 -20.01 -22.85 -0.52
N GLY A 43 -20.40 -21.90 -1.35
CA GLY A 43 -20.86 -20.57 -0.92
C GLY A 43 -19.76 -19.62 -0.43
N SER A 44 -18.48 -20.02 -0.52
CA SER A 44 -17.35 -19.17 -0.15
C SER A 44 -16.62 -18.59 -1.36
N GLY A 45 -15.89 -17.50 -1.13
CA GLY A 45 -15.08 -16.86 -2.16
C GLY A 45 -15.73 -15.62 -2.77
N ALA A 46 -15.02 -15.02 -3.72
CA ALA A 46 -15.54 -13.87 -4.46
C ALA A 46 -16.48 -14.36 -5.57
N PRO A 47 -17.61 -13.68 -5.82
CA PRO A 47 -18.49 -13.99 -6.95
C PRO A 47 -17.75 -13.92 -8.29
N VAL A 48 -18.21 -14.71 -9.27
CA VAL A 48 -17.72 -14.66 -10.65
C VAL A 48 -17.91 -13.24 -11.22
N GLY A 49 -16.89 -12.72 -11.90
CA GLY A 49 -16.86 -11.34 -12.38
C GLY A 49 -16.26 -10.33 -11.39
N THR A 50 -15.87 -10.76 -10.19
CA THR A 50 -15.11 -9.90 -9.27
C THR A 50 -13.69 -9.68 -9.81
N GLU A 51 -13.29 -8.42 -9.91
CA GLU A 51 -11.95 -8.00 -10.35
C GLU A 51 -11.14 -7.47 -9.17
N TYR A 52 -9.83 -7.69 -9.20
CA TYR A 52 -8.92 -7.16 -8.20
C TYR A 52 -7.73 -6.50 -8.85
N HIS A 53 -7.37 -5.33 -8.33
CA HIS A 53 -6.15 -4.62 -8.65
C HIS A 53 -5.20 -4.74 -7.47
N TRP A 54 -4.09 -5.46 -7.66
CA TRP A 54 -3.05 -5.67 -6.66
C TRP A 54 -1.78 -4.94 -7.08
N LEU A 55 -1.15 -4.23 -6.15
CA LEU A 55 0.24 -3.80 -6.29
C LEU A 55 1.13 -4.90 -5.71
N ILE A 56 2.11 -5.36 -6.48
CA ILE A 56 3.13 -6.32 -6.03
C ILE A 56 4.45 -5.57 -5.98
N VAL A 57 5.10 -5.59 -4.82
CA VAL A 57 6.48 -5.11 -4.66
C VAL A 57 7.31 -6.30 -4.24
N GLY A 58 8.29 -6.68 -5.06
CA GLY A 58 9.08 -7.87 -4.81
C GLY A 58 10.35 -7.92 -5.64
N HIS A 59 11.17 -8.91 -5.30
CA HIS A 59 12.42 -9.24 -5.95
C HIS A 59 12.22 -10.50 -6.78
N GLN A 60 12.67 -10.46 -8.02
CA GLN A 60 12.80 -11.63 -8.86
C GLN A 60 14.26 -12.07 -8.84
N HIS A 61 14.51 -13.27 -8.33
CA HIS A 61 15.81 -13.92 -8.41
C HIS A 61 15.80 -14.90 -9.57
N VAL A 62 16.79 -14.77 -10.45
CA VAL A 62 16.90 -15.58 -11.66
C VAL A 62 18.24 -16.30 -11.67
N LYS A 63 18.21 -17.61 -11.94
CA LYS A 63 19.42 -18.43 -12.08
C LYS A 63 19.39 -19.15 -13.41
N LYS A 64 20.40 -18.91 -14.25
CA LYS A 64 20.60 -19.70 -15.47
C LYS A 64 21.04 -21.11 -15.08
N ILE A 65 20.31 -22.13 -15.54
CA ILE A 65 20.61 -23.53 -15.22
C ILE A 65 21.10 -24.32 -16.42
N ASP A 66 20.78 -23.88 -17.64
CA ASP A 66 21.38 -24.37 -18.89
C ASP A 66 21.35 -23.27 -19.97
N ALA A 67 21.64 -23.61 -21.23
CA ALA A 67 21.69 -22.66 -22.34
C ALA A 67 20.41 -21.81 -22.48
N ASN A 68 19.24 -22.41 -22.25
CA ASN A 68 17.92 -21.85 -22.57
C ASN A 68 16.95 -21.86 -21.39
N THR A 69 17.34 -22.38 -20.23
CA THR A 69 16.48 -22.48 -19.05
C THR A 69 17.01 -21.63 -17.91
N TYR A 70 16.10 -20.86 -17.32
CA TYR A 70 16.35 -20.06 -16.13
C TYR A 70 15.30 -20.42 -15.08
N GLU A 71 15.76 -20.67 -13.85
CA GLU A 71 14.89 -20.74 -12.69
C GLU A 71 14.53 -19.33 -12.24
N THR A 72 13.25 -19.09 -11.95
CA THR A 72 12.74 -17.78 -11.54
C THR A 72 12.00 -17.91 -10.22
N HIS A 73 12.40 -17.12 -9.24
CA HIS A 73 11.76 -17.05 -7.93
C HIS A 73 11.38 -15.59 -7.59
N LEU A 74 10.07 -15.35 -7.43
CA LEU A 74 9.54 -14.04 -7.05
C LEU A 74 9.14 -14.04 -5.57
N THR A 75 9.74 -13.16 -4.78
CA THR A 75 9.41 -12.97 -3.36
C THR A 75 9.08 -11.52 -3.08
N GLY A 76 8.09 -11.27 -2.22
CA GLY A 76 7.75 -9.90 -1.84
C GLY A 76 6.38 -9.77 -1.19
N SER A 77 5.85 -8.56 -1.26
CA SER A 77 4.57 -8.17 -0.67
C SER A 77 3.51 -7.95 -1.75
N LYS A 78 2.25 -8.29 -1.43
CA LYS A 78 1.10 -8.08 -2.30
C LYS A 78 0.04 -7.24 -1.58
N TYR A 79 -0.21 -6.04 -2.09
CA TYR A 79 -1.13 -5.07 -1.51
C TYR A 79 -2.40 -4.95 -2.34
N LYS A 80 -3.56 -4.91 -1.68
CA LYS A 80 -4.82 -4.63 -2.38
C LYS A 80 -4.89 -3.13 -2.66
N LEU A 81 -4.81 -2.77 -3.94
CA LEU A 81 -4.95 -1.38 -4.38
C LEU A 81 -6.44 -1.05 -4.52
N ALA A 82 -7.17 -1.84 -5.31
CA ALA A 82 -8.61 -1.68 -5.50
C ALA A 82 -9.28 -3.03 -5.82
N TYR A 83 -10.60 -3.05 -5.80
CA TYR A 83 -11.39 -4.17 -6.31
C TYR A 83 -12.66 -3.65 -6.97
N LYS A 84 -13.27 -4.47 -7.83
CA LYS A 84 -14.58 -4.21 -8.41
C LYS A 84 -15.44 -5.44 -8.17
N SER A 85 -16.56 -5.26 -7.47
CA SER A 85 -17.48 -6.38 -7.21
C SER A 85 -18.19 -6.78 -8.49
N ALA A 86 -18.57 -8.05 -8.60
CA ALA A 86 -19.33 -8.56 -9.74
C ALA A 86 -20.66 -7.81 -9.99
N SER A 87 -21.25 -7.22 -8.94
CA SER A 87 -22.49 -6.46 -9.00
C SER A 87 -22.31 -4.96 -9.31
N SER A 88 -21.06 -4.48 -9.39
CA SER A 88 -20.76 -3.05 -9.56
C SER A 88 -20.03 -2.79 -10.87
N ASN A 89 -20.43 -1.73 -11.56
CA ASN A 89 -19.70 -1.23 -12.71
C ASN A 89 -18.55 -0.28 -12.33
N ALA A 90 -18.45 0.10 -11.05
CA ALA A 90 -17.40 0.98 -10.54
C ALA A 90 -16.41 0.23 -9.63
N TRP A 91 -15.14 0.61 -9.72
CA TRP A 91 -14.08 0.21 -8.79
C TRP A 91 -14.28 0.81 -7.41
N SER A 92 -13.82 0.13 -6.36
CA SER A 92 -13.84 0.59 -4.98
C SER A 92 -13.12 1.93 -4.79
N ILE A 93 -12.14 2.21 -5.64
CA ILE A 93 -11.49 3.51 -5.80
C ILE A 93 -11.77 3.97 -7.25
N PRO A 94 -12.77 4.83 -7.48
CA PRO A 94 -13.36 5.01 -8.80
C PRO A 94 -12.53 5.90 -9.74
N THR A 95 -11.55 6.65 -9.22
CA THR A 95 -10.75 7.59 -10.03
C THR A 95 -9.29 7.18 -10.07
N VAL A 96 -8.65 7.39 -11.22
CA VAL A 96 -7.21 7.15 -11.41
C VAL A 96 -6.37 7.94 -10.41
N LYS A 97 -6.76 9.20 -10.15
CA LYS A 97 -6.07 10.06 -9.17
C LYS A 97 -6.01 9.39 -7.78
N LYS A 98 -7.16 8.93 -7.27
CA LYS A 98 -7.21 8.26 -5.95
C LYS A 98 -6.51 6.91 -5.95
N GLN A 99 -6.53 6.18 -7.07
CA GLN A 99 -5.78 4.93 -7.20
C GLN A 99 -4.27 5.18 -7.12
N ARG A 100 -3.77 6.24 -7.77
CA ARG A 100 -2.36 6.66 -7.68
C ARG A 100 -1.98 7.15 -6.29
N GLU A 101 -2.83 7.95 -5.63
CA GLU A 101 -2.61 8.36 -4.23
C GLU A 101 -2.48 7.13 -3.33
N ARG A 102 -3.36 6.14 -3.49
CA ARG A 102 -3.28 4.88 -2.76
C ARG A 102 -2.04 4.06 -3.11
N GLU A 103 -1.63 4.04 -4.37
CA GLU A 103 -0.43 3.36 -4.81
C GLU A 103 0.83 3.93 -4.13
N VAL A 104 0.93 5.27 -4.05
CA VAL A 104 2.03 5.94 -3.35
C VAL A 104 2.06 5.57 -1.87
N GLU A 105 0.91 5.56 -1.18
CA GLU A 105 0.83 5.12 0.23
C GLU A 105 1.36 3.68 0.42
N LEU A 106 1.05 2.78 -0.50
CA LEU A 106 1.50 1.39 -0.45
C LEU A 106 2.99 1.25 -0.77
N LEU A 107 3.52 2.10 -1.65
CA LEU A 107 4.96 2.18 -1.93
C LEU A 107 5.74 2.75 -0.75
N ASP A 108 5.18 3.72 -0.02
CA ASP A 108 5.81 4.25 1.20
C ASP A 108 5.89 3.18 2.30
N ASP A 109 4.83 2.37 2.48
CA ASP A 109 4.88 1.19 3.37
C ASP A 109 5.94 0.18 2.90
N ALA A 110 6.00 -0.11 1.60
CA ALA A 110 7.00 -1.01 1.05
C ALA A 110 8.43 -0.49 1.26
N LYS A 111 8.66 0.81 1.07
CA LYS A 111 9.93 1.49 1.34
C LYS A 111 10.33 1.35 2.81
N GLN A 112 9.42 1.58 3.74
CA GLN A 112 9.68 1.42 5.17
C GLN A 112 10.10 -0.02 5.50
N ARG A 113 9.43 -1.02 4.92
CA ARG A 113 9.80 -2.43 5.13
C ARG A 113 11.19 -2.75 4.59
N VAL A 114 11.56 -2.20 3.43
CA VAL A 114 12.94 -2.32 2.89
C VAL A 114 13.96 -1.67 3.84
N GLN A 115 13.59 -0.58 4.51
CA GLN A 115 14.40 0.06 5.55
C GLN A 115 14.39 -0.68 6.90
N GLY A 116 13.68 -1.81 7.02
CA GLY A 116 13.54 -2.56 8.27
C GLY A 116 12.62 -1.91 9.31
N LEU A 117 11.84 -0.90 8.92
CA LEU A 117 10.91 -0.21 9.80
C LEU A 117 9.56 -0.94 9.86
N PRO A 118 8.86 -0.90 11.01
CA PRO A 118 7.51 -1.44 11.12
C PRO A 118 6.53 -0.66 10.23
N PRO A 119 5.46 -1.32 9.74
CA PRO A 119 4.47 -0.63 8.93
C PRO A 119 3.69 0.39 9.75
N VAL A 120 3.53 1.61 9.22
CA VAL A 120 2.69 2.63 9.85
C VAL A 120 1.22 2.33 9.53
N LEU A 121 0.46 1.86 10.52
CA LEU A 121 -0.97 1.61 10.33
C LEU A 121 -1.72 2.94 10.33
N ALA A 122 -2.62 3.15 9.37
CA ALA A 122 -3.46 4.36 9.33
C ALA A 122 -4.33 4.56 10.60
N SER A 123 -4.57 3.50 11.37
CA SER A 123 -5.28 3.53 12.65
C SER A 123 -4.37 3.80 13.86
N GLU A 124 -3.05 3.76 13.69
CA GLU A 124 -2.09 4.01 14.75
C GLU A 124 -2.07 5.51 15.06
N LYS A 125 -2.70 5.87 16.17
CA LYS A 125 -2.63 7.24 16.68
C LYS A 125 -1.26 7.45 17.30
N VAL A 126 -0.64 8.59 17.00
CA VAL A 126 0.58 9.04 17.70
C VAL A 126 0.34 8.92 19.20
N LYS A 127 1.22 8.20 19.91
CA LYS A 127 1.18 8.14 21.37
C LYS A 127 1.44 9.55 21.90
N VAL A 128 0.38 10.21 22.33
CA VAL A 128 0.49 11.44 23.12
C VAL A 128 0.85 11.00 24.52
N GLU A 129 2.08 11.28 24.96
CA GLU A 129 2.45 11.09 26.38
C GLU A 129 1.43 11.82 27.26
N LYS A 130 0.93 11.14 28.29
CA LYS A 130 -0.02 11.72 29.23
C LYS A 130 0.65 12.94 29.89
N ARG A 131 0.11 14.12 29.58
CA ARG A 131 0.44 15.40 30.23
C ARG A 131 0.54 15.23 31.74
N GLU A 132 1.66 15.68 32.30
CA GLU A 132 1.75 15.89 33.75
C GLU A 132 0.79 17.02 34.17
N LYS A 133 0.14 16.86 35.32
CA LYS A 133 -0.71 17.89 35.91
C LYS A 133 0.15 19.14 36.20
N GLY A 134 -0.02 20.18 35.40
CA GLY A 134 0.67 21.47 35.57
C GLY A 134 1.27 22.07 34.29
N GLN A 135 1.34 21.31 33.19
CA GLN A 135 1.93 21.81 31.95
C GLN A 135 0.99 22.78 31.21
N GLN A 136 1.45 24.01 30.98
CA GLN A 136 0.71 25.04 30.23
C GLN A 136 0.60 24.69 28.73
N ARG A 137 -0.50 25.10 28.09
CA ARG A 137 -0.75 24.85 26.67
C ARG A 137 0.12 25.78 25.82
N LEU A 138 0.63 25.30 24.68
CA LEU A 138 1.29 26.14 23.67
C LEU A 138 0.37 27.31 23.24
N ASP A 139 -0.93 27.05 23.09
CA ASP A 139 -1.93 28.09 22.78
C ASP A 139 -1.98 29.21 23.85
N SER A 140 -1.74 28.87 25.12
CA SER A 140 -1.68 29.86 26.21
C SER A 140 -0.37 30.64 26.27
N MET A 141 0.71 30.14 25.67
CA MET A 141 1.97 30.87 25.54
C MET A 141 1.93 31.85 24.37
N PHE A 142 1.31 31.47 23.24
CA PHE A 142 1.25 32.32 22.04
C PHE A 142 0.05 33.26 21.99
N GLY A 143 -1.03 33.01 22.75
CA GLY A 143 -2.20 33.89 22.82
C GLY A 143 -1.97 35.21 23.57
N LYS A 144 -0.92 35.32 24.39
CA LYS A 144 -0.62 36.55 25.17
C LYS A 144 0.11 37.65 24.39
N ALA A 145 0.60 37.36 23.18
CA ALA A 145 1.32 38.35 22.37
C ALA A 145 0.39 39.37 21.66
N ALA A 146 -0.92 39.13 21.59
CA ALA A 146 -1.86 39.97 20.85
C ALA A 146 -2.55 41.07 21.68
N GLY A 147 -2.21 41.24 22.96
CA GLY A 147 -2.99 42.03 23.91
C GLY A 147 -2.20 43.01 24.77
N VAL A 148 -1.33 43.83 24.19
CA VAL A 148 -0.79 45.03 24.89
C VAL A 148 -1.22 46.28 24.12
N LYS A 149 -2.44 46.74 24.40
CA LYS A 149 -2.86 48.13 24.12
C LYS A 149 -2.04 49.05 25.02
N ARG A 150 -1.16 49.86 24.42
CA ARG A 150 -0.58 51.05 25.07
C ARG A 150 -1.73 52.00 25.43
N LYS A 151 -2.04 52.15 26.72
CA LYS A 151 -2.65 53.37 27.24
C LYS A 151 -1.50 54.34 27.50
N ALA A 152 -1.51 55.47 26.81
CA ALA A 152 -0.71 56.63 27.17
C ALA A 152 -1.57 57.51 28.09
N ASP A 153 -1.07 57.74 29.29
CA ASP A 153 -1.31 58.92 30.15
C ASP A 153 -0.89 60.20 29.38
N GLU A 154 -1.29 61.43 29.68
CA GLU A 154 -2.10 62.06 30.73
C GLU A 154 -2.45 63.49 30.26
N ASN A 155 -3.33 64.16 30.99
CA ASN A 155 -3.60 65.60 30.90
C ASN A 155 -2.32 66.46 30.99
N ALA A 156 -2.21 67.45 30.10
CA ALA A 156 -1.71 68.82 30.37
C ALA A 156 -2.15 69.75 29.23
#